data_AF-A0A2V1EAQ3-F1
#
_entry.id   AF-A0A2V1EAQ3-F1
#
_cell.length_a   1.000
_cell.length_b   1.000
_cell.length_c   1.000
_cell.angle_alpha   90.00
_cell.angle_beta   90.00
_cell.angle_gamma   90.00
#
_symmetry.space_group_name_H-M   'P 1'
#
loop_
_entity.id
_entity.type
_entity.pdbx_description
1 polymer ?
#
loop_
_entity_poly.entity_id
_entity_poly.type
_entity_poly.pdbx_seq_one_letter_code
_entity_poly.pdbx_strand_id
1 'polypeptide(L)'
;MSFQLGEVDLDKDFGEVIRCLWEAHEEPFQPLYRLYCPTFDEDREASIKESTERFLEWHRHDPQSRWLKVTDTSTGKIVGGAWYKIYSENPFLHEEDEVAYWYPDDSTRDYVTQAIEQMDRPRKEKATNPQVFLNILCTHPDYRRKGIGAMLLEWGLEVAKDKNVEFWLNSTPVGKPLYERYGFEVVERNTLVPRTDHPDDNWKKIEKEMEDVVFWTMYMPRKERN
;
A
#
# COMPACT_ATOMS: atom_id res chain seq x y z
N MET A 1 9.54 9.85 -24.02
CA MET A 1 9.91 9.34 -22.69
C MET A 1 9.80 7.83 -22.75
N SER A 2 10.86 7.12 -22.37
CA SER A 2 10.85 5.66 -22.26
C SER A 2 10.89 5.32 -20.77
N PHE A 3 9.99 4.47 -20.33
CA PHE A 3 9.89 4.03 -18.94
C PHE A 3 10.31 2.56 -18.87
N GLN A 4 11.10 2.22 -17.87
CA GLN A 4 11.59 0.86 -17.67
C GLN A 4 11.14 0.34 -16.31
N LEU A 5 10.40 -0.77 -16.32
CA LEU A 5 10.08 -1.55 -15.13
C LEU A 5 11.30 -2.38 -14.69
N GLY A 6 11.52 -2.48 -13.39
CA GLY A 6 12.52 -3.37 -12.81
C GLY A 6 12.23 -3.69 -11.34
N GLU A 7 12.91 -4.70 -10.83
CA GLU A 7 12.98 -4.93 -9.38
C GLU A 7 13.84 -3.85 -8.71
N VAL A 8 13.56 -3.60 -7.43
CA VAL A 8 14.29 -2.62 -6.62
C VAL A 8 15.59 -3.25 -6.12
N ASP A 9 16.73 -2.63 -6.43
CA ASP A 9 18.01 -2.89 -5.75
C ASP A 9 17.94 -2.20 -4.38
N LEU A 10 17.85 -3.00 -3.31
CA LEU A 10 17.60 -2.51 -1.96
C LEU A 10 18.65 -1.51 -1.46
N ASP A 11 19.89 -1.60 -1.94
CA ASP A 11 20.97 -0.73 -1.48
C ASP A 11 21.02 0.59 -2.26
N LYS A 12 20.58 0.59 -3.52
CA LYS A 12 20.71 1.75 -4.41
C LYS A 12 19.42 2.52 -4.62
N ASP A 13 18.31 1.79 -4.70
CA ASP A 13 17.04 2.34 -5.18
C ASP A 13 16.05 2.63 -4.06
N PHE A 14 16.15 1.91 -2.94
CA PHE A 14 15.06 1.84 -1.96
C PHE A 14 14.70 3.23 -1.40
N GLY A 15 15.69 4.04 -1.03
CA GLY A 15 15.45 5.40 -0.55
C GLY A 15 14.74 6.30 -1.57
N GLU A 16 15.07 6.18 -2.86
CA GLU A 16 14.42 6.95 -3.93
C GLU A 16 12.99 6.45 -4.21
N VAL A 17 12.75 5.13 -4.11
CA VAL A 17 11.39 4.55 -4.17
C VAL A 17 10.53 5.08 -3.04
N ILE A 18 11.02 5.09 -1.79
CA ILE A 18 10.26 5.59 -0.64
C ILE A 18 9.98 7.08 -0.80
N ARG A 19 10.95 7.89 -1.24
CA ARG A 19 10.71 9.30 -1.54
C ARG A 19 9.62 9.49 -2.60
N CYS A 20 9.65 8.69 -3.66
CA CYS A 20 8.61 8.70 -4.69
C CYS A 20 7.21 8.34 -4.13
N LEU A 21 7.13 7.38 -3.20
CA LEU A 21 5.87 7.07 -2.48
C LEU A 21 5.36 8.29 -1.72
N TRP A 22 6.21 8.96 -0.94
CA TRP A 22 5.84 10.15 -0.18
C TRP A 22 5.29 11.25 -1.10
N GLU A 23 6.03 11.61 -2.14
CA GLU A 23 5.61 12.63 -3.11
C GLU A 23 4.30 12.26 -3.82
N ALA A 24 4.11 10.98 -4.17
CA ALA A 24 2.91 10.51 -4.83
C ALA A 24 1.65 10.50 -3.93
N HIS A 25 1.80 10.49 -2.61
CA HIS A 25 0.68 10.51 -1.65
C HIS A 25 0.46 11.89 -1.02
N GLU A 26 1.28 12.88 -1.36
CA GLU A 26 1.15 14.27 -0.90
C GLU A 26 0.37 15.16 -1.86
N GLU A 27 0.32 14.81 -3.16
CA GLU A 27 -0.35 15.61 -4.19
C GLU A 27 -1.20 14.70 -5.10
N PRO A 28 -2.54 14.63 -4.99
CA PRO A 28 -3.30 15.14 -3.87
C PRO A 28 -2.97 14.35 -2.60
N PHE A 29 -3.17 15.00 -1.46
CA PHE A 29 -2.94 14.37 -0.15
C PHE A 29 -3.85 13.16 0.04
N GLN A 30 -3.26 12.02 0.43
CA GLN A 30 -3.94 10.76 0.70
C GLN A 30 -3.72 10.35 2.17
N PRO A 31 -4.67 10.64 3.08
CA PRO A 31 -4.48 10.42 4.53
C PRO A 31 -4.20 8.95 4.89
N LEU A 32 -4.79 8.00 4.15
CA LEU A 32 -4.61 6.56 4.39
C LEU A 32 -3.13 6.14 4.38
N TYR A 33 -2.29 6.78 3.56
CA TYR A 33 -0.85 6.50 3.53
C TYR A 33 -0.16 6.86 4.86
N ARG A 34 -0.70 7.84 5.60
CA ARG A 34 -0.14 8.27 6.88
C ARG A 34 -0.26 7.24 7.99
N LEU A 35 -1.19 6.29 7.89
CA LEU A 35 -1.24 5.14 8.81
C LEU A 35 0.08 4.35 8.81
N TYR A 36 0.80 4.30 7.70
CA TYR A 36 2.07 3.59 7.59
C TYR A 36 3.29 4.52 7.62
N CYS A 37 3.10 5.77 7.18
CA CYS A 37 4.15 6.78 7.06
C CYS A 37 3.71 8.09 7.73
N PRO A 38 3.58 8.13 9.07
CA PRO A 38 3.26 9.36 9.79
C PRO A 38 4.35 10.42 9.61
N THR A 39 4.00 11.67 9.86
CA THR A 39 4.96 12.78 9.92
C THR A 39 5.24 13.08 11.39
N PHE A 40 6.45 12.80 11.86
CA PHE A 40 6.89 13.08 13.23
C PHE A 40 7.42 14.50 13.35
N ASP A 41 7.00 15.24 14.39
CA ASP A 41 7.49 16.58 14.74
C ASP A 41 7.53 17.59 13.57
N GLU A 42 6.66 17.40 12.57
CA GLU A 42 6.66 18.15 11.31
C GLU A 42 7.99 18.05 10.51
N ASP A 43 8.87 17.12 10.85
CA ASP A 43 10.11 16.83 10.13
C ASP A 43 9.87 15.77 9.06
N ARG A 44 9.60 16.25 7.86
CA ARG A 44 9.37 15.40 6.68
C ARG A 44 10.57 14.53 6.33
N GLU A 45 11.80 15.05 6.42
CA GLU A 45 12.97 14.29 5.98
C GLU A 45 13.36 13.23 7.00
N ALA A 46 13.23 13.52 8.31
CA ALA A 46 13.37 12.51 9.35
C ALA A 46 12.31 11.40 9.20
N SER A 47 11.07 11.76 8.89
CA SER A 47 9.98 10.80 8.69
C SER A 47 10.17 9.93 7.44
N ILE A 48 10.70 10.49 6.34
CA ILE A 48 11.10 9.71 5.16
C ILE A 48 12.22 8.73 5.53
N LYS A 49 13.22 9.18 6.28
CA LYS A 49 14.33 8.32 6.70
C LYS A 49 13.83 7.17 7.57
N GLU A 50 13.03 7.45 8.60
CA GLU A 50 12.42 6.45 9.49
C GLU A 50 11.64 5.40 8.68
N SER A 51 10.70 5.87 7.83
CA SER A 51 9.88 4.95 7.03
C SER A 51 10.69 4.15 6.02
N THR A 52 11.81 4.70 5.52
CA THR A 52 12.75 3.98 4.65
C THR A 52 13.41 2.82 5.40
N GLU A 53 13.95 3.08 6.60
CA GLU A 53 14.59 2.06 7.42
C GLU A 53 13.59 0.96 7.82
N ARG A 54 12.39 1.36 8.24
CA ARG A 54 11.33 0.42 8.65
C ARG A 54 10.79 -0.43 7.51
N PHE A 55 10.49 0.16 6.34
CA PHE A 55 10.00 -0.63 5.19
C PHE A 55 11.08 -1.59 4.67
N LEU A 56 12.36 -1.21 4.76
CA LEU A 56 13.47 -2.09 4.42
C LEU A 56 13.56 -3.27 5.40
N GLU A 57 13.41 -3.02 6.70
CA GLU A 57 13.34 -4.06 7.72
C GLU A 57 12.16 -5.01 7.50
N TRP A 58 10.95 -4.48 7.26
CA TRP A 58 9.77 -5.29 6.95
C TRP A 58 9.98 -6.16 5.72
N HIS A 59 10.54 -5.59 4.64
CA HIS A 59 10.83 -6.35 3.44
C HIS A 59 11.84 -7.48 3.70
N ARG A 60 12.89 -7.23 4.49
CA ARG A 60 13.91 -8.25 4.82
C ARG A 60 13.37 -9.40 5.65
N HIS A 61 12.33 -9.17 6.46
CA HIS A 61 11.70 -10.19 7.30
C HIS A 61 10.50 -10.87 6.63
N ASP A 62 9.99 -10.34 5.51
CA ASP A 62 8.85 -10.92 4.79
C ASP A 62 9.31 -11.57 3.47
N PRO A 63 9.47 -12.90 3.41
CA PRO A 63 9.86 -13.61 2.19
C PRO A 63 8.84 -13.48 1.05
N GLN A 64 7.60 -13.07 1.34
CA GLN A 64 6.54 -12.88 0.34
C GLN A 64 6.58 -11.48 -0.29
N SER A 65 7.35 -10.57 0.30
CA SER A 65 7.47 -9.17 -0.10
C SER A 65 8.26 -9.00 -1.40
N ARG A 66 7.75 -8.21 -2.35
CA ARG A 66 8.42 -7.85 -3.61
C ARG A 66 8.26 -6.36 -3.88
N TRP A 67 9.36 -5.69 -4.17
CA TRP A 67 9.40 -4.27 -4.52
C TRP A 67 9.80 -4.07 -5.98
N LEU A 68 9.00 -3.26 -6.69
CA LEU A 68 9.23 -2.87 -8.07
C LEU A 68 9.41 -1.36 -8.17
N LYS A 69 10.16 -0.94 -9.19
CA LYS A 69 10.32 0.45 -9.58
C LYS A 69 10.05 0.63 -11.07
N VAL A 70 9.68 1.86 -11.44
CA VAL A 70 9.72 2.32 -12.82
C VAL A 70 10.66 3.50 -12.91
N THR A 71 11.65 3.39 -13.80
CA THR A 71 12.65 4.43 -14.05
C THR A 71 12.35 5.13 -15.36
N ASP A 72 12.42 6.47 -15.38
CA ASP A 72 12.48 7.24 -16.62
C ASP A 72 13.89 7.13 -17.19
N THR A 73 14.04 6.44 -18.32
CA THR A 73 15.36 6.17 -18.91
C THR A 73 16.04 7.41 -19.45
N SER A 74 15.32 8.53 -19.60
CA SER A 74 15.91 9.80 -20.05
C SER A 74 16.56 10.60 -18.93
N THR A 75 16.10 10.43 -17.69
CA THR A 75 16.59 11.17 -16.52
C THR A 75 17.31 10.28 -15.50
N GLY A 76 17.09 8.97 -15.56
CA GLY A 76 17.56 8.01 -14.57
C GLY A 76 16.74 7.99 -13.28
N LYS A 77 15.72 8.84 -13.15
CA LYS A 77 14.90 8.97 -11.94
C LYS A 77 13.89 7.84 -11.81
N ILE A 78 13.66 7.39 -10.59
CA ILE A 78 12.54 6.53 -10.22
C ILE A 78 11.27 7.38 -10.16
N VAL A 79 10.27 6.99 -10.94
CA VAL A 79 9.03 7.77 -11.17
C VAL A 79 7.76 6.98 -10.83
N GLY A 80 7.92 5.76 -10.31
CA GLY A 80 6.84 4.95 -9.76
C GLY A 80 7.41 3.76 -9.01
N GLY A 81 6.63 3.23 -8.08
CA GLY A 81 6.98 2.08 -7.27
C GLY A 81 5.75 1.24 -6.94
N ALA A 82 5.97 -0.04 -6.71
CA ALA A 82 4.94 -0.92 -6.16
C ALA A 82 5.53 -1.89 -5.14
N TRP A 83 4.74 -2.19 -4.12
CA TRP A 83 5.01 -3.19 -3.11
C TRP A 83 3.93 -4.27 -3.16
N TYR A 84 4.34 -5.49 -3.47
CA TYR A 84 3.49 -6.68 -3.52
C TYR A 84 3.82 -7.63 -2.37
N LYS A 85 2.82 -8.40 -1.93
CA LYS A 85 3.00 -9.64 -1.16
C LYS A 85 2.46 -10.81 -1.99
N ILE A 86 3.25 -11.88 -2.15
CA ILE A 86 2.89 -13.03 -3.00
C ILE A 86 2.82 -14.29 -2.14
N TYR A 87 1.61 -14.76 -1.88
CA TYR A 87 1.35 -15.91 -1.03
C TYR A 87 1.01 -17.16 -1.84
N SER A 88 1.71 -18.26 -1.58
CA SER A 88 1.40 -19.59 -2.14
C SER A 88 0.40 -20.38 -1.30
N GLU A 89 0.05 -19.88 -0.11
CA GLU A 89 -0.85 -20.49 0.87
C GLU A 89 -1.77 -19.40 1.44
N ASN A 90 -2.68 -19.78 2.33
CA ASN A 90 -3.53 -18.82 3.04
C ASN A 90 -2.65 -17.88 3.90
N PRO A 91 -2.61 -16.57 3.63
CA PRO A 91 -1.75 -15.63 4.36
C PRO A 91 -2.14 -15.43 5.83
N PHE A 92 -3.34 -15.85 6.25
CA PHE A 92 -3.89 -15.56 7.56
C PHE A 92 -3.87 -16.77 8.53
N LEU A 93 -3.20 -17.87 8.18
CA LEU A 93 -3.16 -19.08 9.04
C LEU A 93 -2.34 -18.92 10.32
N HIS A 94 -1.33 -18.05 10.29
CA HIS A 94 -0.36 -17.84 11.38
C HIS A 94 -0.20 -16.35 11.69
N GLU A 95 -1.29 -15.61 11.58
CA GLU A 95 -1.25 -14.17 11.84
C GLU A 95 -1.11 -13.92 13.34
N GLU A 96 -0.21 -13.00 13.69
CA GLU A 96 -0.07 -12.44 15.03
C GLU A 96 -0.74 -11.07 15.07
N ASP A 97 -1.21 -10.66 16.25
CA ASP A 97 -1.75 -9.32 16.43
C ASP A 97 -0.63 -8.29 16.18
N GLU A 98 -0.77 -7.50 15.12
CA GLU A 98 0.18 -6.43 14.79
C GLU A 98 -0.20 -5.14 15.53
N VAL A 99 0.75 -4.58 16.28
CA VAL A 99 0.63 -3.24 16.86
C VAL A 99 1.37 -2.24 15.98
N ALA A 100 0.80 -1.05 15.78
CA ALA A 100 1.42 0.05 15.03
C ALA A 100 2.59 0.69 15.81
N TYR A 101 3.63 -0.09 16.12
CA TYR A 101 4.73 0.26 17.02
C TYR A 101 5.54 1.49 16.58
N TRP A 102 5.44 1.87 15.31
CA TRP A 102 6.07 3.08 14.77
C TRP A 102 5.38 4.36 15.20
N TYR A 103 4.16 4.30 15.75
CA TYR A 103 3.55 5.44 16.42
C TYR A 103 4.03 5.55 17.87
N PRO A 104 4.03 6.77 18.46
CA PRO A 104 4.28 6.97 19.88
C PRO A 104 3.40 6.06 20.74
N ASP A 105 3.88 5.71 21.93
CA ASP A 105 3.12 4.89 22.90
C ASP A 105 2.05 5.73 23.59
N ASP A 106 1.05 6.16 22.82
CA ASP A 106 -0.11 6.93 23.22
C ASP A 106 -1.36 6.48 22.44
N SER A 107 -2.50 7.14 22.67
CA SER A 107 -3.79 6.79 22.06
C SER A 107 -3.80 6.84 20.52
N THR A 108 -2.84 7.52 19.88
CA THR A 108 -2.67 7.53 18.43
C THR A 108 -2.30 6.13 17.92
N ARG A 109 -1.43 5.42 18.63
CA ARG A 109 -1.05 4.03 18.29
C ARG A 109 -2.24 3.10 18.35
N ASP A 110 -3.08 3.22 19.37
CA ASP A 110 -4.28 2.40 19.51
C ASP A 110 -5.27 2.67 18.36
N TYR A 111 -5.47 3.95 18.01
CA TYR A 111 -6.30 4.34 16.88
C TYR A 111 -5.79 3.72 15.57
N VAL A 112 -4.49 3.85 15.29
CA VAL A 112 -3.87 3.36 14.04
C VAL A 112 -3.91 1.84 13.99
N THR A 113 -3.63 1.16 15.09
CA THR A 113 -3.69 -0.30 15.19
C THR A 113 -5.08 -0.80 14.81
N GLN A 114 -6.13 -0.24 15.42
CA GLN A 114 -7.51 -0.56 15.06
C GLN A 114 -7.86 -0.19 13.60
N ALA A 115 -7.33 0.93 13.08
CA ALA A 115 -7.56 1.33 11.69
C ALA A 115 -6.94 0.35 10.69
N ILE A 116 -5.73 -0.13 10.94
CA ILE A 116 -5.05 -1.14 10.11
C ILE A 116 -5.79 -2.47 10.18
N GLU A 117 -6.20 -2.92 11.38
CA GLU A 117 -7.04 -4.11 11.54
C GLU A 117 -8.34 -4.03 10.74
N GLN A 118 -9.02 -2.87 10.77
CA GLN A 118 -10.22 -2.64 9.95
C GLN A 118 -9.92 -2.65 8.45
N MET A 119 -8.72 -2.22 8.05
CA MET A 119 -8.30 -2.24 6.65
C MET A 119 -8.00 -3.65 6.13
N ASP A 120 -7.45 -4.52 6.97
CA ASP A 120 -7.16 -5.91 6.62
C ASP A 120 -8.38 -6.84 6.77
N ARG A 121 -9.33 -6.53 7.66
CA ARG A 121 -10.51 -7.36 7.96
C ARG A 121 -11.22 -7.93 6.71
N PRO A 122 -11.58 -7.14 5.68
CA PRO A 122 -12.29 -7.69 4.53
C PRO A 122 -11.48 -8.77 3.80
N ARG A 123 -10.15 -8.62 3.78
CA ARG A 123 -9.24 -9.58 3.15
C ARG A 123 -9.05 -10.82 4.03
N LYS A 124 -8.97 -10.66 5.36
CA LYS A 124 -8.97 -11.80 6.31
C LYS A 124 -10.21 -12.67 6.17
N GLU A 125 -11.38 -12.04 5.99
CA GLU A 125 -12.66 -12.74 5.89
C GLU A 125 -12.88 -13.41 4.52
N LYS A 126 -12.36 -12.83 3.43
CA LYS A 126 -12.77 -13.20 2.05
C LYS A 126 -11.65 -13.72 1.16
N ALA A 127 -10.39 -13.46 1.48
CA ALA A 127 -9.22 -13.75 0.64
C ALA A 127 -8.29 -14.79 1.29
N THR A 128 -8.86 -15.91 1.73
CA THR A 128 -8.09 -16.96 2.43
C THR A 128 -7.38 -17.94 1.50
N ASN A 129 -7.46 -17.74 0.18
CA ASN A 129 -6.74 -18.55 -0.80
C ASN A 129 -5.34 -17.98 -1.06
N PRO A 130 -4.43 -18.78 -1.68
CA PRO A 130 -3.19 -18.25 -2.24
C PRO A 130 -3.46 -17.03 -3.12
N GLN A 131 -2.69 -15.96 -2.93
CA GLN A 131 -2.97 -14.67 -3.54
C GLN A 131 -1.72 -13.84 -3.82
N VAL A 132 -1.77 -13.03 -4.87
CA VAL A 132 -1.02 -11.79 -4.96
C VAL A 132 -1.83 -10.70 -4.26
N PHE A 133 -1.19 -9.95 -3.38
CA PHE A 133 -1.75 -8.75 -2.77
C PHE A 133 -0.91 -7.54 -3.18
N LEU A 134 -1.52 -6.56 -3.83
CA LEU A 134 -0.88 -5.27 -4.09
C LEU A 134 -1.06 -4.39 -2.85
N ASN A 135 0.03 -4.22 -2.08
CA ASN A 135 0.02 -3.47 -0.84
C ASN A 135 0.11 -1.96 -1.09
N ILE A 136 1.03 -1.53 -1.96
CA ILE A 136 1.21 -0.11 -2.33
C ILE A 136 1.53 0.00 -3.81
N LEU A 137 0.94 0.97 -4.52
CA LEU A 137 1.32 1.35 -5.88
C LEU A 137 1.28 2.86 -6.00
N CYS A 138 2.34 3.45 -6.54
CA CYS A 138 2.41 4.89 -6.76
C CYS A 138 2.92 5.26 -8.16
N THR A 139 2.67 6.50 -8.53
CA THR A 139 3.34 7.16 -9.65
C THR A 139 3.59 8.60 -9.23
N HIS A 140 4.84 9.05 -9.40
CA HIS A 140 5.25 10.43 -9.11
C HIS A 140 4.26 11.42 -9.77
N PRO A 141 3.83 12.50 -9.08
CA PRO A 141 2.79 13.41 -9.58
C PRO A 141 3.01 13.89 -11.03
N ASP A 142 4.21 14.36 -11.35
CA ASP A 142 4.60 14.84 -12.70
C ASP A 142 4.65 13.77 -13.80
N TYR A 143 4.54 12.50 -13.42
CA TYR A 143 4.62 11.35 -14.33
C TYR A 143 3.31 10.58 -14.45
N ARG A 144 2.25 11.04 -13.78
CA ARG A 144 0.92 10.42 -13.89
C ARG A 144 0.36 10.53 -15.29
N ARG A 145 -0.58 9.63 -15.58
CA ARG A 145 -1.28 9.52 -16.89
C ARG A 145 -0.34 9.19 -18.06
N LYS A 146 0.86 8.68 -17.78
CA LYS A 146 1.85 8.22 -18.78
C LYS A 146 2.01 6.69 -18.84
N GLY A 147 1.10 5.93 -18.22
CA GLY A 147 1.11 4.45 -18.26
C GLY A 147 1.92 3.74 -17.16
N ILE A 148 2.60 4.48 -16.28
CA ILE A 148 3.48 3.89 -15.23
C ILE A 148 2.70 2.99 -14.26
N GLY A 149 1.58 3.46 -13.72
CA GLY A 149 0.75 2.64 -12.82
C GLY A 149 0.18 1.39 -13.51
N ALA A 150 -0.10 1.47 -14.81
CA ALA A 150 -0.53 0.32 -15.61
C ALA A 150 0.61 -0.71 -15.74
N MET A 151 1.83 -0.27 -16.08
CA MET A 151 3.01 -1.15 -16.15
C MET A 151 3.25 -1.90 -14.83
N LEU A 152 3.15 -1.21 -13.69
CA LEU A 152 3.32 -1.81 -12.37
C LEU A 152 2.22 -2.82 -12.04
N LEU A 153 0.97 -2.54 -12.42
CA LEU A 153 -0.18 -3.42 -12.20
C LEU A 153 -0.14 -4.68 -13.08
N GLU A 154 0.24 -4.52 -14.34
CA GLU A 154 0.36 -5.61 -15.32
C GLU A 154 1.34 -6.69 -14.87
N TRP A 155 2.45 -6.28 -14.22
CA TRP A 155 3.36 -7.24 -13.61
C TRP A 155 2.67 -8.13 -12.58
N GLY A 156 1.86 -7.55 -11.68
CA GLY A 156 1.13 -8.31 -10.67
C GLY A 156 0.09 -9.25 -11.28
N LEU A 157 -0.56 -8.82 -12.37
CA LEU A 157 -1.53 -9.64 -13.11
C LEU A 157 -0.86 -10.87 -13.74
N GLU A 158 0.29 -10.71 -14.37
CA GLU A 158 1.04 -11.84 -14.93
C GLU A 158 1.54 -12.78 -13.83
N VAL A 159 2.04 -12.25 -12.69
CA VAL A 159 2.43 -13.09 -11.54
C VAL A 159 1.25 -13.91 -11.00
N ALA A 160 0.08 -13.28 -10.83
CA ALA A 160 -1.11 -13.96 -10.32
C ALA A 160 -1.58 -15.07 -11.27
N LYS A 161 -1.56 -14.78 -12.58
CA LYS A 161 -1.90 -15.73 -13.66
C LYS A 161 -0.92 -16.89 -13.73
N ASP A 162 0.38 -16.63 -13.72
CA ASP A 162 1.43 -17.66 -13.81
C ASP A 162 1.42 -18.59 -12.60
N LYS A 163 1.14 -18.05 -11.41
CA LYS A 163 1.02 -18.84 -10.17
C LYS A 163 -0.37 -19.44 -9.98
N ASN A 164 -1.35 -19.11 -10.83
CA ASN A 164 -2.75 -19.52 -10.71
C ASN A 164 -3.35 -19.19 -9.33
N VAL A 165 -3.03 -18.00 -8.81
CA VAL A 165 -3.47 -17.48 -7.50
C VAL A 165 -4.46 -16.34 -7.68
N GLU A 166 -5.16 -15.99 -6.61
CA GLU A 166 -6.04 -14.81 -6.60
C GLU A 166 -5.25 -13.50 -6.65
N PHE A 167 -5.90 -12.38 -6.98
CA PHE A 167 -5.29 -11.06 -6.92
C PHE A 167 -6.22 -10.07 -6.22
N TRP A 168 -5.76 -9.59 -5.07
CA TRP A 168 -6.45 -8.65 -4.21
C TRP A 168 -5.69 -7.33 -4.03
N LEU A 169 -6.41 -6.27 -3.71
CA LEU A 169 -5.84 -4.98 -3.32
C LEU A 169 -6.84 -4.17 -2.47
N ASN A 170 -6.33 -3.18 -1.74
CA ASN A 170 -7.13 -2.09 -1.20
C ASN A 170 -6.87 -0.83 -2.02
N SER A 171 -7.93 -0.19 -2.51
CA SER A 171 -7.84 0.99 -3.36
C SER A 171 -8.30 2.25 -2.64
N THR A 172 -7.55 3.34 -2.82
CA THR A 172 -8.02 4.71 -2.54
C THR A 172 -8.90 5.23 -3.69
N PRO A 173 -9.60 6.37 -3.52
CA PRO A 173 -10.36 7.00 -4.60
C PRO A 173 -9.49 7.32 -5.84
N VAL A 174 -8.22 7.67 -5.62
CA VAL A 174 -7.26 8.02 -6.68
C VAL A 174 -6.87 6.79 -7.51
N GLY A 175 -6.65 5.64 -6.84
CA GLY A 175 -6.25 4.39 -7.50
C GLY A 175 -7.39 3.66 -8.20
N LYS A 176 -8.62 3.76 -7.66
CA LYS A 176 -9.77 2.93 -8.05
C LYS A 176 -10.05 2.92 -9.57
N PRO A 177 -10.03 4.07 -10.28
CA PRO A 177 -10.29 4.08 -11.72
C PRO A 177 -9.28 3.30 -12.56
N LEU A 178 -8.04 3.12 -12.08
CA LEU A 178 -7.07 2.27 -12.75
C LEU A 178 -7.49 0.80 -12.64
N TYR A 179 -7.77 0.34 -11.42
CA TYR A 179 -8.09 -1.06 -11.15
C TYR A 179 -9.39 -1.49 -11.84
N GLU A 180 -10.44 -0.66 -11.82
CA GLU A 180 -11.70 -0.95 -12.53
C GLU A 180 -11.50 -1.11 -14.04
N ARG A 181 -10.62 -0.32 -14.67
CA ARG A 181 -10.30 -0.47 -16.09
C ARG A 181 -9.64 -1.81 -16.43
N TYR A 182 -8.92 -2.41 -15.50
CA TYR A 182 -8.32 -3.73 -15.67
C TYR A 182 -9.28 -4.87 -15.32
N GLY A 183 -10.47 -4.57 -14.79
CA GLY A 183 -11.50 -5.55 -14.45
C GLY A 183 -11.51 -5.97 -12.99
N PHE A 184 -10.82 -5.24 -12.09
CA PHE A 184 -11.03 -5.45 -10.66
C PHE A 184 -12.44 -5.04 -10.26
N GLU A 185 -13.09 -5.88 -9.46
CA GLU A 185 -14.43 -5.65 -8.93
C GLU A 185 -14.34 -5.23 -7.46
N VAL A 186 -15.27 -4.36 -7.05
CA VAL A 186 -15.41 -3.96 -5.64
C VAL A 186 -16.04 -5.09 -4.86
N VAL A 187 -15.32 -5.60 -3.86
CA VAL A 187 -15.82 -6.60 -2.91
C VAL A 187 -16.46 -5.91 -1.72
N GLU A 188 -15.86 -4.81 -1.25
CA GLU A 188 -16.36 -4.04 -0.12
C GLU A 188 -15.88 -2.59 -0.18
N ARG A 189 -16.77 -1.65 0.16
CA ARG A 189 -16.43 -0.24 0.44
C ARG A 189 -16.34 -0.06 1.94
N ASN A 190 -15.23 0.47 2.41
CA ASN A 190 -14.91 0.55 3.83
C ASN A 190 -14.60 2.00 4.25
N THR A 191 -14.79 2.28 5.53
CA THR A 191 -14.37 3.49 6.22
C THR A 191 -13.63 3.10 7.49
N LEU A 192 -12.79 3.99 8.02
CA LEU A 192 -12.10 3.77 9.29
C LEU A 192 -12.96 4.31 10.42
N VAL A 193 -13.32 3.45 11.36
CA VAL A 193 -14.10 3.78 12.56
C VAL A 193 -13.49 3.15 13.83
N PRO A 194 -12.20 3.40 14.17
CA PRO A 194 -11.65 3.03 15.47
C PRO A 194 -12.51 3.55 16.63
N ARG A 195 -12.47 2.88 17.79
CA ARG A 195 -13.26 3.27 18.97
C ARG A 195 -12.46 3.22 20.25
N THR A 196 -12.80 4.13 21.15
CA THR A 196 -12.35 4.14 22.55
C THR A 196 -13.45 4.75 23.42
N ASP A 197 -13.56 4.28 24.67
CA ASP A 197 -14.48 4.85 25.66
C ASP A 197 -13.95 6.18 26.24
N HIS A 198 -12.67 6.48 26.04
CA HIS A 198 -11.97 7.62 26.64
C HIS A 198 -11.10 8.39 25.62
N PRO A 199 -11.70 9.11 24.65
CA PRO A 199 -10.93 9.82 23.62
C PRO A 199 -10.26 11.06 24.21
N ASP A 200 -8.93 11.02 24.29
CA ASP A 200 -8.08 12.17 24.61
C ASP A 200 -7.83 13.05 23.37
N ASP A 201 -6.95 14.06 23.50
CA ASP A 201 -6.69 15.02 22.43
C ASP A 201 -5.93 14.40 21.25
N ASN A 202 -5.04 13.43 21.51
CA ASN A 202 -4.29 12.71 20.47
C ASN A 202 -5.24 11.86 19.63
N TRP A 203 -6.16 11.12 20.26
CA TRP A 203 -7.20 10.35 19.57
C TRP A 203 -8.07 11.23 18.68
N LYS A 204 -8.59 12.34 19.21
CA LYS A 204 -9.46 13.26 18.45
C LYS A 204 -8.74 13.89 17.26
N LYS A 205 -7.44 14.17 17.40
CA LYS A 205 -6.63 14.73 16.31
C LYS A 205 -6.55 13.75 15.14
N ILE A 206 -6.14 12.50 15.39
CA ILE A 206 -6.02 11.50 14.32
C ILE A 206 -7.37 11.08 13.76
N GLU A 207 -8.41 11.01 14.59
CA GLU A 207 -9.79 10.74 14.15
C GLU A 207 -10.23 11.78 13.11
N LYS A 208 -9.97 13.07 13.39
CA LYS A 208 -10.27 14.15 12.45
C LYS A 208 -9.43 14.06 11.17
N GLU A 209 -8.15 13.72 11.25
CA GLU A 209 -7.28 13.56 10.07
C GLU A 209 -7.74 12.40 9.15
N MET A 210 -8.46 11.43 9.71
CA MET A 210 -8.91 10.22 9.02
C MET A 210 -10.41 10.21 8.72
N GLU A 211 -11.17 11.27 9.06
CA GLU A 211 -12.64 11.27 9.07
C GLU A 211 -13.28 10.93 7.70
N ASP A 212 -12.66 11.41 6.62
CA ASP A 212 -13.15 11.23 5.25
C ASP A 212 -12.49 10.05 4.52
N VAL A 213 -11.67 9.25 5.22
CA VAL A 213 -10.96 8.14 4.61
C VAL A 213 -11.94 7.04 4.21
N VAL A 214 -11.96 6.77 2.91
CA VAL A 214 -12.65 5.65 2.28
C VAL A 214 -11.66 4.84 1.46
N PHE A 215 -11.82 3.52 1.50
CA PHE A 215 -11.10 2.62 0.62
C PHE A 215 -12.02 1.49 0.14
N TRP A 216 -11.60 0.81 -0.91
CA TRP A 216 -12.32 -0.35 -1.45
C TRP A 216 -11.42 -1.56 -1.46
N THR A 217 -11.85 -2.64 -0.83
CA THR A 217 -11.24 -3.95 -1.07
C THR A 217 -11.74 -4.44 -2.41
N MET A 218 -10.80 -4.73 -3.30
CA MET A 218 -11.07 -5.13 -4.67
C MET A 218 -10.38 -6.44 -5.00
N TYR A 219 -11.01 -7.18 -5.91
CA TYR A 219 -10.56 -8.50 -6.35
C TYR A 219 -10.58 -8.57 -7.88
N MET A 220 -9.62 -9.27 -8.47
CA MET A 220 -9.64 -9.59 -9.90
C MET A 220 -10.37 -10.92 -10.12
N PRO A 221 -11.56 -10.93 -10.75
CA PRO A 221 -12.25 -12.17 -11.08
C PRO A 221 -11.42 -13.07 -11.99
N ARG A 222 -11.34 -14.35 -11.66
CA ARG A 222 -10.80 -15.35 -12.58
C ARG A 222 -11.80 -15.48 -13.73
N LYS A 223 -11.36 -15.19 -14.96
CA LYS A 223 -12.15 -15.55 -16.13
C LYS A 223 -12.22 -17.08 -16.17
N GLU A 224 -13.41 -17.64 -16.04
CA GLU A 224 -13.64 -19.05 -16.29
C GLU A 224 -13.10 -19.36 -17.69
N ARG A 225 -12.24 -20.38 -17.80
CA ARG A 225 -11.85 -20.92 -19.10
C ARG A 225 -13.10 -21.60 -19.67
N ASN A 226 -13.81 -20.90 -20.55
CA ASN A 226 -14.72 -21.55 -21.51
C ASN A 226 -13.94 -22.48 -22.43
#